data_AF-A0A520ACK8-F1
#
_entry.id   AF-A0A520ACK8-F1
#
_cell.length_a   1.000
_cell.length_b   1.000
_cell.length_c   1.000
_cell.angle_alpha   90.00
_cell.angle_beta   90.00
_cell.angle_gamma   90.00
#
_symmetry.space_group_name_H-M   'P 1'
#
loop_
_entity.id
_entity.type
_entity.pdbx_description
1 polymer ?
#
loop_
_entity_poly.entity_id
_entity_poly.type
_entity_poly.pdbx_seq_one_letter_code
_entity_poly.pdbx_strand_id
1 'polypeptide(L)'
;MARTRNAVDLATIEARREALKAELAHLDEQAKAAEQTARDAGRPVLTAALERVKIAAIDKADARAIATAISKHGGKAVASQLASLG
;
A
#
# COMPACT_ATOMS: atom_id res chain seq x y z
N MET A 1 55.71 -21.88 6.91
CA MET A 1 54.38 -22.48 7.18
C MET A 1 53.34 -21.37 7.26
N ALA A 2 52.21 -21.61 6.60
CA ALA A 2 51.22 -20.64 6.13
C ALA A 2 50.68 -19.63 7.16
N ARG A 3 50.53 -18.37 6.70
CA ARG A 3 49.65 -17.38 7.32
C ARG A 3 48.69 -16.79 6.29
N THR A 4 47.97 -17.65 5.57
CA THR A 4 46.77 -17.24 4.83
C THR A 4 45.61 -17.16 5.81
N ARG A 5 45.60 -16.12 6.64
CA ARG A 5 44.34 -15.65 7.22
C ARG A 5 43.51 -15.20 6.02
N ASN A 6 42.38 -15.86 5.78
CA ASN A 6 41.36 -15.40 4.85
C ASN A 6 40.83 -14.05 5.35
N ALA A 7 41.61 -12.99 5.16
CA ALA A 7 41.15 -11.63 5.30
C ALA A 7 40.25 -11.42 4.08
N VAL A 8 38.93 -11.40 4.32
CA VAL A 8 37.98 -10.95 3.31
C VAL A 8 38.47 -9.56 2.87
N ASP A 9 38.89 -9.46 1.62
CA ASP A 9 39.43 -8.23 1.07
C ASP A 9 38.36 -7.13 1.14
N LEU A 10 38.80 -5.89 1.42
CA LEU A 10 37.90 -4.75 1.61
C LEU A 10 36.99 -4.55 0.40
N ALA A 11 37.52 -4.75 -0.81
CA ALA A 11 36.75 -4.66 -2.05
C ALA A 11 35.63 -5.72 -2.12
N THR A 12 35.84 -6.91 -1.55
CA THR A 12 34.82 -7.97 -1.48
C THR A 12 33.70 -7.58 -0.51
N ILE A 13 34.06 -6.95 0.61
CA ILE A 13 33.07 -6.43 1.59
C ILE A 13 32.24 -5.31 0.97
N GLU A 14 32.89 -4.38 0.27
CA GLU A 14 32.21 -3.26 -0.40
C GLU A 14 31.27 -3.75 -1.51
N ALA A 15 31.71 -4.68 -2.36
CA ALA A 15 30.87 -5.27 -3.39
C ALA A 15 29.63 -5.95 -2.79
N ARG A 16 29.80 -6.71 -1.69
CA ARG A 16 28.66 -7.34 -1.00
C ARG A 16 27.73 -6.31 -0.37
N ARG A 17 28.26 -5.20 0.15
CA ARG A 17 27.46 -4.11 0.71
C ARG A 17 26.62 -3.44 -0.36
N GLU A 18 27.17 -3.17 -1.52
CA GLU A 18 26.43 -2.58 -2.64
C GLU A 18 25.36 -3.53 -3.18
N ALA A 19 25.67 -4.83 -3.28
CA ALA A 19 24.68 -5.85 -3.63
C ALA A 19 23.50 -5.88 -2.63
N LEU A 20 23.78 -5.85 -1.33
CA LEU A 20 22.74 -5.81 -0.28
C LEU A 20 21.91 -4.53 -0.31
N LYS A 21 22.52 -3.37 -0.62
CA LYS A 21 21.77 -2.11 -0.79
C LYS A 21 20.83 -2.17 -1.99
N ALA A 22 21.28 -2.76 -3.10
CA ALA A 22 20.44 -2.95 -4.28
C ALA A 22 19.26 -3.89 -3.98
N GLU A 23 19.51 -4.96 -3.23
CA GLU A 23 18.46 -5.88 -2.77
C GLU A 23 17.45 -5.19 -1.85
N LEU A 24 17.91 -4.37 -0.90
CA LEU A 24 17.05 -3.56 -0.04
C LEU A 24 16.18 -2.59 -0.86
N ALA A 25 16.76 -1.90 -1.84
CA ALA A 25 16.01 -0.98 -2.69
C ALA A 25 14.89 -1.69 -3.46
N HIS A 26 15.16 -2.90 -3.97
CA HIS A 26 14.16 -3.71 -4.66
C HIS A 26 13.03 -4.18 -3.70
N LEU A 27 13.37 -4.57 -2.47
CA LEU A 27 12.36 -4.91 -1.45
C LEU A 27 11.49 -3.70 -1.08
N ASP A 28 12.07 -2.50 -0.99
CA ASP A 28 11.32 -1.26 -0.73
C ASP A 28 10.32 -0.95 -1.84
N GLU A 29 10.69 -1.18 -3.11
CA GLU A 29 9.78 -1.02 -4.25
C GLU A 29 8.61 -2.02 -4.19
N GLN A 30 8.90 -3.28 -3.88
CA GLN A 30 7.86 -4.30 -3.70
C GLN A 30 6.92 -3.97 -2.55
N ALA A 31 7.45 -3.49 -1.43
CA ALA A 31 6.65 -3.07 -0.29
C ALA A 31 5.69 -1.93 -0.65
N LYS A 32 6.15 -0.93 -1.40
CA LYS A 32 5.31 0.17 -1.91
C LYS A 32 4.21 -0.33 -2.83
N ALA A 33 4.53 -1.25 -3.75
CA ALA A 33 3.55 -1.83 -4.65
C ALA A 33 2.47 -2.65 -3.90
N ALA A 34 2.90 -3.42 -2.90
CA ALA A 34 1.99 -4.18 -2.04
C ALA A 34 1.09 -3.27 -1.20
N GLU A 35 1.64 -2.17 -0.66
CA GLU A 35 0.86 -1.19 0.09
C GLU A 35 -0.20 -0.52 -0.80
N GLN A 36 0.17 -0.13 -2.02
CA GLN A 36 -0.78 0.47 -2.96
C GLN A 36 -1.90 -0.53 -3.33
N THR A 37 -1.53 -1.79 -3.57
CA THR A 37 -2.50 -2.86 -3.85
C THR A 37 -3.45 -3.07 -2.66
N ALA A 38 -2.94 -3.07 -1.43
CA ALA A 38 -3.74 -3.22 -0.23
C ALA A 38 -4.72 -2.06 -0.03
N ARG A 39 -4.31 -0.82 -0.36
CA ARG A 39 -5.17 0.37 -0.32
C ARG A 39 -6.31 0.28 -1.33
N ASP A 40 -6.05 -0.26 -2.53
CA ASP A 40 -7.05 -0.36 -3.60
C ASP A 40 -7.92 -1.64 -3.54
N ALA A 41 -7.57 -2.62 -2.70
CA ALA A 41 -8.26 -3.91 -2.62
C ALA A 41 -9.77 -3.80 -2.31
N GLY A 42 -10.22 -2.76 -1.61
CA GLY A 42 -11.63 -2.52 -1.29
C GLY A 42 -12.46 -1.91 -2.43
N ARG A 43 -11.81 -1.31 -3.43
CA ARG A 43 -12.48 -0.55 -4.51
C ARG A 43 -13.37 -1.42 -5.40
N PRO A 44 -12.96 -2.63 -5.87
CA PRO A 44 -13.83 -3.48 -6.68
C PRO A 44 -15.11 -3.90 -5.94
N VAL A 45 -15.00 -4.22 -4.65
CA VAL A 45 -16.13 -4.63 -3.81
C VAL A 45 -17.12 -3.48 -3.63
N LEU A 46 -16.63 -2.27 -3.31
CA LEU A 46 -17.47 -1.09 -3.18
C LEU A 46 -18.18 -0.75 -4.49
N THR A 47 -17.46 -0.80 -5.62
CA THR A 47 -18.04 -0.49 -6.95
C THR A 47 -19.14 -1.48 -7.30
N ALA A 48 -18.91 -2.79 -7.12
CA ALA A 48 -19.91 -3.82 -7.36
C ALA A 48 -21.15 -3.69 -6.44
N ALA A 49 -20.99 -3.16 -5.22
CA ALA A 49 -22.12 -2.86 -4.35
C ALA A 49 -22.93 -1.67 -4.88
N LEU A 50 -22.26 -0.59 -5.28
CA LEU A 50 -22.90 0.61 -5.82
C LEU A 50 -23.66 0.34 -7.13
N GLU A 51 -23.15 -0.54 -7.99
CA GLU A 51 -23.82 -0.96 -9.24
C GLU A 51 -25.20 -1.61 -9.02
N ARG A 52 -25.46 -2.16 -7.82
CA ARG A 52 -26.73 -2.82 -7.49
C ARG A 52 -27.81 -1.88 -6.96
N VAL A 53 -27.49 -0.60 -6.73
CA VAL A 53 -28.39 0.35 -6.07
C VAL A 53 -28.70 1.54 -6.98
N LYS A 54 -29.95 1.99 -7.02
CA LYS A 54 -30.31 3.25 -7.67
C LYS A 54 -29.93 4.41 -6.76
N ILE A 55 -28.90 5.15 -7.14
CA ILE A 55 -28.43 6.33 -6.41
C ILE A 55 -29.04 7.57 -7.07
N ALA A 56 -29.64 8.46 -6.27
CA ALA A 56 -30.12 9.75 -6.75
C ALA A 56 -28.96 10.63 -7.24
N ALA A 57 -29.26 11.72 -7.94
CA ALA A 57 -28.23 12.67 -8.34
C ALA A 57 -27.45 13.15 -7.11
N ILE A 58 -26.15 12.91 -7.12
CA ILE A 58 -25.19 13.41 -6.14
C ILE A 58 -24.32 14.46 -6.81
N ASP A 59 -24.06 15.55 -6.11
CA ASP A 59 -23.14 16.55 -6.63
C ASP A 59 -21.67 16.09 -6.50
N LYS A 60 -20.78 16.80 -7.19
CA LYS A 60 -19.35 16.48 -7.20
C LYS A 60 -18.70 16.69 -5.82
N ALA A 61 -19.20 17.63 -5.02
CA ALA A 61 -18.62 17.98 -3.73
C ALA A 61 -18.93 16.88 -2.70
N ASP A 62 -20.17 16.41 -2.66
CA ASP A 62 -20.64 15.33 -1.81
C ASP A 62 -19.94 14.01 -2.15
N ALA A 63 -19.85 13.67 -3.43
CA ALA A 63 -19.12 12.48 -3.87
C ALA A 63 -17.64 12.52 -3.43
N ARG A 64 -16.99 13.70 -3.49
CA ARG A 64 -15.62 13.89 -2.99
C ARG A 64 -15.53 13.79 -1.47
N ALA A 65 -16.51 14.32 -0.74
CA ALA A 65 -16.53 14.24 0.71
C ALA A 65 -16.60 12.78 1.18
N ILE A 66 -17.46 11.96 0.56
CA ILE A 66 -17.56 10.52 0.83
C ILE A 66 -16.23 9.80 0.53
N ALA A 67 -15.65 10.05 -0.64
CA ALA A 67 -14.36 9.46 -1.01
C ALA A 67 -13.23 9.83 -0.02
N THR A 68 -13.20 11.10 0.42
CA THR A 68 -12.23 11.59 1.40
C THR A 68 -12.43 10.94 2.76
N ALA A 69 -13.68 10.77 3.22
CA ALA A 69 -13.99 10.09 4.46
C ALA A 69 -13.53 8.63 4.45
N ILE A 70 -13.75 7.92 3.35
CA ILE A 70 -13.27 6.53 3.16
C ILE A 70 -11.74 6.48 3.19
N SER A 71 -11.06 7.41 2.50
CA SER A 71 -9.60 7.47 2.49
C SER A 71 -9.00 7.79 3.87
N LYS A 72 -9.65 8.64 4.67
CA LYS A 72 -9.13 9.10 5.96
C LYS A 72 -9.45 8.16 7.12
N HIS A 73 -10.64 7.56 7.11
CA HIS A 73 -11.15 6.79 8.25
C HIS A 73 -11.30 5.29 7.95
N GLY A 74 -11.14 4.89 6.69
CA GLY A 74 -11.33 3.52 6.23
C GLY A 74 -12.81 3.16 6.01
N GLY A 75 -13.05 2.19 5.13
CA GLY A 75 -14.41 1.79 4.74
C GLY A 75 -15.26 1.28 5.91
N LYS A 76 -14.66 0.58 6.88
CA LYS A 76 -15.37 0.04 8.05
C LYS A 76 -15.98 1.13 8.93
N ALA A 77 -15.21 2.19 9.22
CA ALA A 77 -15.68 3.29 10.06
C ALA A 77 -16.81 4.06 9.37
N VAL A 78 -16.65 4.35 8.07
CA VAL A 78 -17.68 5.01 7.27
C VAL A 78 -18.96 4.16 7.20
N ALA A 79 -18.86 2.86 6.95
CA ALA A 79 -20.01 1.96 6.93
C ALA A 79 -20.76 1.91 8.27
N SER A 80 -20.03 1.89 9.39
CA SER A 80 -20.64 1.94 10.72
C SER A 80 -21.40 3.24 10.98
N GLN A 81 -20.86 4.37 10.53
CA GLN A 81 -21.52 5.66 10.68
C GLN A 81 -22.78 5.73 9.81
N LEU A 82 -22.71 5.25 8.56
CA LEU A 82 -23.88 5.18 7.68
C LEU A 82 -24.98 4.27 8.25
N ALA A 83 -24.61 3.15 8.88
CA ALA A 83 -25.56 2.25 9.53
C ALA A 83 -26.31 2.90 10.71
N SER A 84 -25.73 3.92 11.36
CA SER A 84 -26.41 4.68 12.42
C SER A 84 -27.42 5.72 11.92
N LEU A 85 -27.48 5.97 10.60
CA LEU A 85 -28.43 6.90 9.99
C LEU A 85 -29.72 6.21 9.53
N GLY A 86 -29.75 4.87 9.52
CA GLY A 86 -30.93 4.06 9.21
C GLY A 86 -31.59 3.51 10.47
#